data_AF-A0A960R1D1-F1
#
_entry.id   AF-A0A960R1D1-F1
#
_cell.length_a   1.000
_cell.length_b   1.000
_cell.length_c   1.000
_cell.angle_alpha   90.00
_cell.angle_beta   90.00
_cell.angle_gamma   90.00
#
_symmetry.space_group_name_H-M   'P 1'
#
loop_
_entity.id
_entity.type
_entity.pdbx_description
1 polymer ?
#
loop_
_entity_poly.entity_id
_entity_poly.type
_entity_poly.pdbx_seq_one_letter_code
_entity_poly.pdbx_strand_id
1 'polypeptide(L)'
;MNNPYLSIVATSRNDDHGGHLLERMQAFVDGIINQSLRHQVPCELILVEWNPPNDRPSLEKALCFNKELSFCSIRIIQVPNEVHDRFKNS
;
A
#
# COMPACT_ATOMS: atom_id res chain seq x y z
N MET A 1 -4.28 12.65 -10.95
CA MET A 1 -5.45 13.32 -10.35
C MET A 1 -4.93 14.37 -9.39
N ASN A 2 -5.39 15.63 -9.46
CA ASN A 2 -4.82 16.73 -8.67
C ASN A 2 -5.62 17.07 -7.39
N ASN A 3 -6.72 16.36 -7.11
CA ASN A 3 -7.51 16.54 -5.88
C ASN A 3 -8.32 15.25 -5.59
N PRO A 4 -7.78 14.27 -4.85
CA PRO A 4 -8.54 13.06 -4.49
C PRO A 4 -9.73 13.44 -3.60
N TYR A 5 -10.87 12.77 -3.79
CA TYR A 5 -12.01 12.87 -2.87
C TYR A 5 -11.75 12.07 -1.58
N LEU A 6 -11.06 10.93 -1.70
CA LEU A 6 -10.69 10.07 -0.59
C LEU A 6 -9.20 9.71 -0.66
N SER A 7 -8.46 10.00 0.40
CA SER A 7 -7.09 9.49 0.60
C SER A 7 -7.11 8.36 1.63
N ILE A 8 -6.62 7.19 1.22
CA ILE A 8 -6.50 5.99 2.06
C ILE A 8 -5.03 5.81 2.36
N VAL A 9 -4.66 5.87 3.64
CA VAL A 9 -3.27 5.67 4.09
C VAL A 9 -3.22 4.39 4.91
N ALA A 10 -2.46 3.41 4.43
CA ALA A 10 -2.32 2.11 5.09
C ALA A 10 -0.85 1.79 5.32
N THR A 11 -0.50 1.43 6.55
CA THR A 11 0.86 0.99 6.91
C THR A 11 0.93 -0.53 6.90
N SER A 12 1.97 -1.08 6.28
CA SER A 12 2.23 -2.52 6.22
C SER A 12 3.71 -2.79 5.93
N ARG A 13 4.11 -4.05 5.88
CA ARG A 13 5.40 -4.51 5.37
C ARG A 13 5.29 -5.97 4.93
N ASN A 14 6.15 -6.41 4.02
CA ASN A 14 6.08 -7.76 3.47
C ASN A 14 6.70 -8.84 4.38
N ASP A 15 6.31 -8.91 5.65
CA ASP A 15 6.89 -9.82 6.66
C ASP A 15 6.04 -11.07 6.93
N ASP A 16 4.91 -11.22 6.23
CA ASP A 16 3.92 -12.28 6.45
C ASP A 16 3.27 -12.29 7.84
N HIS A 17 3.20 -11.12 8.50
CA HIS A 17 2.53 -11.00 9.78
C HIS A 17 1.05 -11.44 9.70
N GLY A 18 0.66 -12.36 10.60
CA GLY A 18 -0.67 -12.95 10.60
C GLY A 18 -0.97 -13.89 9.42
N GLY A 19 0.06 -14.32 8.66
CA GLY A 19 -0.01 -15.30 7.57
C GLY A 19 -0.68 -14.80 6.29
N HIS A 20 -0.20 -15.18 5.11
CA HIS A 20 -0.73 -14.73 3.81
C HIS A 20 -0.86 -13.20 3.68
N LEU A 21 0.05 -12.43 4.28
CA LEU A 21 -0.09 -10.96 4.33
C LEU A 21 -0.09 -10.35 2.93
N LEU A 22 0.77 -10.83 2.04
CA LEU A 22 0.86 -10.33 0.67
C LEU A 22 -0.45 -10.54 -0.10
N GLU A 23 -1.09 -11.70 0.05
CA GLU A 23 -2.36 -12.03 -0.60
C GLU A 23 -3.48 -11.10 -0.09
N ARG A 24 -3.53 -10.87 1.23
CA ARG A 24 -4.50 -9.93 1.81
C ARG A 24 -4.26 -8.49 1.36
N MET A 25 -3.00 -8.07 1.27
CA MET A 25 -2.64 -6.75 0.77
C MET A 25 -3.02 -6.59 -0.71
N GLN A 26 -2.82 -7.63 -1.53
CA GLN A 26 -3.26 -7.64 -2.91
C GLN A 26 -4.79 -7.50 -3.00
N ALA A 27 -5.54 -8.29 -2.22
CA ALA A 27 -7.00 -8.19 -2.16
C ALA A 27 -7.48 -6.80 -1.70
N PHE A 28 -6.80 -6.20 -0.72
CA PHE A 28 -7.07 -4.84 -0.25
C PHE A 28 -6.87 -3.80 -1.36
N VAL A 29 -5.70 -3.79 -2.01
CA VAL A 29 -5.39 -2.90 -3.14
C VAL A 29 -6.40 -3.07 -4.27
N ASP A 30 -6.68 -4.32 -4.64
CA ASP A 30 -7.63 -4.68 -5.68
C ASP A 30 -9.04 -4.20 -5.39
N GLY A 31 -9.47 -4.33 -4.13
CA GLY A 31 -10.75 -3.82 -3.64
C GLY A 31 -10.86 -2.31 -3.83
N ILE A 32 -9.83 -1.55 -3.42
CA ILE A 32 -9.84 -0.09 -3.56
C ILE A 32 -9.92 0.32 -5.03
N ILE A 33 -9.07 -0.23 -5.89
CA ILE A 33 -9.05 0.10 -7.33
C ILE A 33 -10.42 -0.20 -7.96
N ASN A 34 -10.96 -1.38 -7.68
CA ASN A 34 -12.25 -1.80 -8.24
C ASN A 34 -13.40 -0.89 -7.78
N GLN A 35 -13.42 -0.51 -6.50
CA GLN A 35 -14.48 0.35 -5.95
C GLN A 35 -14.37 1.79 -6.45
N SER A 36 -13.15 2.35 -6.51
CA SER A 36 -12.94 3.69 -7.07
C SER A 36 -13.38 3.76 -8.53
N LEU A 37 -13.09 2.72 -9.32
CA LEU A 37 -13.48 2.66 -10.72
C LEU A 37 -15.01 2.50 -10.86
N ARG A 38 -15.61 1.55 -10.12
CA ARG A 38 -17.05 1.27 -10.18
C ARG A 38 -17.90 2.49 -9.82
N HIS A 39 -17.49 3.26 -8.83
CA HIS A 39 -18.24 4.40 -8.33
C HIS A 39 -17.72 5.74 -8.85
N GLN A 40 -16.69 5.73 -9.69
CA GLN A 40 -16.05 6.93 -10.24
C GLN A 40 -15.64 7.93 -9.15
N VAL A 41 -15.19 7.42 -8.00
CA VAL A 41 -14.71 8.24 -6.88
C VAL A 41 -13.20 8.40 -7.04
N PRO A 42 -12.68 9.63 -7.20
CA PRO A 42 -11.26 9.88 -7.25
C PRO A 42 -10.60 9.52 -5.91
N CYS A 43 -9.80 8.46 -5.91
CA CYS A 43 -9.10 7.96 -4.73
C CYS A 43 -7.58 8.11 -4.87
N GLU A 44 -6.91 8.31 -3.74
CA GLU A 44 -5.47 8.10 -3.59
C GLU A 44 -5.24 6.99 -2.56
N LEU A 45 -4.43 6.00 -2.91
CA LEU A 45 -3.93 4.98 -1.98
C LEU A 45 -2.45 5.22 -1.72
N ILE A 46 -2.12 5.51 -0.46
CA ILE A 46 -0.74 5.65 0.02
C ILE A 46 -0.41 4.43 0.89
N LEU A 47 0.45 3.55 0.39
CA LEU A 47 1.00 2.43 1.16
C LEU A 47 2.29 2.87 1.83
N VAL A 48 2.31 2.87 3.15
CA VAL A 48 3.51 3.15 3.95
C VAL A 48 4.16 1.81 4.29
N GLU A 49 5.23 1.48 3.57
CA GLU A 49 6.01 0.27 3.82
C GLU A 49 7.00 0.51 4.96
N TRP A 50 6.62 0.11 6.16
CA TRP A 50 7.35 0.45 7.38
C TRP A 50 8.35 -0.63 7.79
N ASN A 51 9.63 -0.25 7.93
CA ASN A 51 10.71 -1.16 8.33
C ASN A 51 10.67 -2.49 7.55
N PRO A 52 10.77 -2.44 6.20
CA PRO A 52 10.65 -3.64 5.39
C PRO A 52 11.78 -4.62 5.68
N PRO A 53 11.50 -5.93 5.67
CA PRO A 53 12.52 -6.95 5.78
C PRO A 53 13.48 -6.91 4.57
N ASN A 54 14.79 -6.97 4.84
CA ASN A 54 15.82 -6.87 3.80
C ASN A 54 15.93 -8.14 2.91
N ASP A 55 15.38 -9.26 3.37
CA ASP A 55 15.43 -10.56 2.71
C ASP A 55 14.20 -10.85 1.83
N ARG A 56 13.30 -9.88 1.67
CA ARG A 56 12.07 -10.03 0.88
C ARG A 56 11.88 -8.86 -0.09
N PRO A 57 11.12 -9.06 -1.18
CA PRO A 57 10.76 -7.96 -2.06
C PRO A 57 9.96 -6.89 -1.32
N SER A 58 10.21 -5.62 -1.64
CA SER A 58 9.38 -4.51 -1.19
C SER A 58 7.93 -4.68 -1.67
N LEU A 59 6.99 -4.02 -1.01
CA LEU A 59 5.58 -3.99 -1.44
C LEU A 59 5.44 -3.48 -2.87
N GLU A 60 6.27 -2.52 -3.29
CA GLU A 60 6.31 -2.03 -4.67
C GLU A 60 6.62 -3.13 -5.69
N LYS A 61 7.55 -4.04 -5.34
CA LYS A 61 7.93 -5.15 -6.21
C LYS A 61 6.99 -6.35 -6.09
N ALA A 62 6.36 -6.53 -4.93
CA ALA A 62 5.56 -7.70 -4.62
C ALA A 62 4.09 -7.56 -5.07
N LEU A 63 3.56 -6.34 -5.09
CA LEU A 63 2.16 -6.08 -5.45
C LEU A 63 1.99 -5.88 -6.96
N CYS A 64 0.83 -6.30 -7.46
CA CYS A 64 0.46 -6.13 -8.85
C CYS A 64 -0.61 -5.02 -9.01
N PHE A 65 -0.36 -4.10 -9.94
CA PHE A 65 -1.24 -2.96 -10.22
C PHE A 65 -1.78 -2.96 -11.66
N ASN A 66 -1.90 -4.13 -12.30
CA ASN A 66 -2.26 -4.28 -13.73
C ASN A 66 -3.72 -3.93 -14.07
N LYS A 67 -4.35 -3.03 -13.32
CA LYS A 67 -5.75 -2.62 -13.47
C LYS A 67 -5.84 -1.19 -13.98
N GLU A 68 -7.03 -0.82 -14.43
CA GLU A 68 -7.31 0.57 -14.81
C GLU A 68 -7.28 1.48 -13.57
N LEU A 69 -6.38 2.46 -13.59
CA LEU A 69 -6.13 3.39 -12.48
C LEU A 69 -6.75 4.79 -12.71
N SER A 70 -7.70 4.90 -13.64
CA SER A 70 -8.34 6.18 -14.02
C SER A 70 -8.98 6.93 -12.85
N PHE A 71 -9.40 6.22 -11.79
CA PHE A 71 -9.98 6.78 -10.57
C PHE A 71 -9.19 6.46 -9.29
N CYS A 72 -8.01 5.84 -9.39
CA CYS A 72 -7.16 5.57 -8.22
C CYS A 72 -5.68 5.83 -8.53
N SER A 73 -5.05 6.77 -7.83
CA SER A 73 -3.59 6.91 -7.85
C SER A 73 -2.96 6.15 -6.68
N ILE A 74 -1.86 5.47 -6.93
CA ILE A 74 -1.16 4.66 -5.91
C ILE A 74 0.23 5.25 -5.69
N ARG A 75 0.61 5.40 -4.43
CA ARG A 75 1.95 5.81 -4.01
C ARG A 75 2.43 4.89 -2.91
N ILE A 76 3.72 4.55 -2.96
CA ILE A 76 4.36 3.74 -1.93
C ILE A 76 5.45 4.60 -1.29
N ILE A 77 5.43 4.69 0.04
CA ILE A 77 6.42 5.39 0.84
C ILE A 77 7.11 4.36 1.70
N GLN A 78 8.36 4.07 1.40
CA GLN A 78 9.17 3.20 2.23
C GLN A 78 9.76 3.99 3.41
N VAL A 79 9.53 3.50 4.63
CA VAL A 79 10.16 4.02 5.85
C VAL A 79 11.27 3.05 6.26
N PRO A 80 12.53 3.48 6.23
CA PRO A 80 13.64 2.56 6.43
C PRO A 80 13.87 2.27 7.92
N ASN A 81 14.70 1.26 8.21
CA ASN A 81 14.93 0.76 9.56
C ASN A 81 15.49 1.84 10.50
N GLU A 82 16.31 2.77 10.00
CA GLU A 82 16.90 3.85 10.81
C GLU A 82 15.84 4.80 11.38
N VAL A 83 14.67 4.90 10.74
CA VAL A 83 13.55 5.68 11.27
C VAL A 83 12.83 4.89 12.37
N HIS A 84 12.60 3.59 12.17
CA HIS A 84 11.97 2.70 13.16
C HIS A 84 12.78 2.66 14.47
N ASP A 85 14.11 2.57 14.39
CA ASP A 85 15.00 2.51 15.55
C ASP A 85 14.95 3.78 16.43
N ARG A 86 14.45 4.90 15.90
CA ARG A 86 14.25 6.14 16.66
C ARG A 86 13.02 6.08 17.59
N PHE A 87 12.13 5.10 17.42
CA PHE A 87 10.91 4.98 18.18
C PHE A 87 10.94 3.71 19.05
N LYS A 88 11.00 3.91 20.36
CA LYS A 88 11.18 2.86 21.38
C LYS A 88 10.19 1.68 21.30
N ASN A 89 8.98 1.89 20.76
CA ASN A 89 7.91 0.90 20.72
C ASN A 89 7.29 0.77 19.31
N SER A 90 8.02 1.14 18.26
CA SER A 90 7.54 0.91 16.88
C SER A 90 7.91 -0.47 16.36
#